data_AF-A0A402CQM1-F1
#
_entry.id   AF-A0A402CQM1-F1
#
_cell.length_a   1.000
_cell.length_b   1.000
_cell.length_c   1.000
_cell.angle_alpha   90.00
_cell.angle_beta   90.00
_cell.angle_gamma   90.00
#
_symmetry.space_group_name_H-M   'P 1'
#
loop_
_entity.id
_entity.type
_entity.pdbx_description
1 polymer ?
#
loop_
_entity_poly.entity_id
_entity_poly.type
_entity_poly.pdbx_seq_one_letter_code
_entity_poly.pdbx_strand_id
1 'polypeptide(L)'
;MPVARRLFAWENVALTIICLADMFSTLYWIHTGVAQEDNPIFAAWLPHGDFAFCMMKLLSFLPLILIATYYRPRRPRLIKVAMRMTLFLYITMYTGRFAAQALLGV
;
A
#
# COMPACT_ATOMS: atom_id res chain seq x y z
N MET A 1 -8.11 -22.72 14.56
CA MET A 1 -8.16 -21.50 13.72
C MET A 1 -6.83 -20.72 13.75
N PRO A 2 -5.81 -21.11 12.95
CA PRO A 2 -4.49 -20.45 12.99
C PRO A 2 -4.33 -19.25 12.06
N VAL A 3 -5.15 -19.14 11.00
CA VAL A 3 -4.94 -18.17 9.91
C VAL A 3 -5.47 -16.77 10.28
N ALA A 4 -6.68 -16.67 10.82
CA ALA A 4 -7.28 -15.38 11.19
C ALA A 4 -6.40 -14.60 12.18
N ARG A 5 -5.90 -15.26 13.24
CA ARG A 5 -4.98 -14.63 14.22
C ARG A 5 -3.67 -14.14 13.59
N ARG A 6 -3.21 -14.78 12.51
CA ARG A 6 -1.99 -14.36 11.78
C ARG A 6 -2.27 -13.23 10.81
N LEU A 7 -3.48 -13.15 10.27
CA LEU A 7 -3.91 -12.03 9.44
C LEU A 7 -3.93 -10.73 10.26
N PHE A 8 -4.43 -10.81 11.50
CA PHE A 8 -4.40 -9.70 12.47
C PHE A 8 -3.05 -9.48 13.15
N ALA A 9 -1.95 -10.02 12.59
CA ALA A 9 -0.63 -9.62 13.03
C ALA A 9 -0.44 -8.12 12.75
N TRP A 10 0.16 -7.39 13.70
CA TRP A 10 0.28 -5.94 13.62
C TRP A 10 0.97 -5.47 12.33
N GLU A 11 1.94 -6.23 11.79
CA GLU A 11 2.62 -5.86 10.55
C GLU A 11 1.66 -5.84 9.35
N ASN A 12 0.78 -6.84 9.27
CA ASN A 12 -0.18 -6.97 8.18
C ASN A 12 -1.27 -5.89 8.28
N VAL A 13 -1.74 -5.63 9.51
CA VAL A 13 -2.74 -4.58 9.78
C VAL A 13 -2.17 -3.21 9.45
N ALA A 14 -0.94 -2.92 9.89
CA ALA A 14 -0.27 -1.65 9.61
C ALA A 14 -0.09 -1.45 8.10
N LEU A 15 0.41 -2.46 7.37
CA LEU A 15 0.55 -2.38 5.91
C LEU A 15 -0.79 -2.19 5.21
N THR A 16 -1.83 -2.91 5.64
CA THR A 16 -3.17 -2.76 5.06
C THR A 16 -3.72 -1.35 5.27
N ILE A 17 -3.61 -0.80 6.48
CA ILE A 17 -4.05 0.57 6.79
C ILE A 17 -3.30 1.58 5.92
N ILE A 18 -1.99 1.43 5.80
CA ILE A 18 -1.15 2.33 4.99
C ILE A 18 -1.53 2.27 3.51
N CYS A 19 -1.69 1.08 2.93
CA CYS A 19 -2.10 0.93 1.54
C CYS A 19 -3.52 1.46 1.27
N LEU A 20 -4.44 1.32 2.24
CA LEU A 20 -5.77 1.91 2.14
C LEU A 20 -5.71 3.44 2.23
N ALA A 21 -4.98 3.98 3.20
CA ALA A 21 -4.81 5.41 3.36
C ALA A 21 -4.21 6.05 2.09
N ASP A 22 -3.22 5.39 1.50
CA ASP A 22 -2.65 5.79 0.21
C ASP A 22 -3.68 5.81 -0.90
N MET A 23 -4.39 4.71 -1.11
CA MET A 23 -5.43 4.60 -2.14
C MET A 23 -6.47 5.71 -2.03
N PHE A 24 -6.98 5.97 -0.82
CA PHE A 24 -7.97 7.03 -0.58
C PHE A 24 -7.36 8.42 -0.72
N SER A 25 -6.12 8.62 -0.27
CA SER A 25 -5.41 9.90 -0.45
C SER A 25 -5.19 10.19 -1.94
N THR A 26 -4.81 9.20 -2.74
CA THR A 26 -4.63 9.38 -4.18
C THR A 26 -5.95 9.79 -4.85
N LEU A 27 -7.05 9.10 -4.53
CA LEU A 27 -8.37 9.48 -5.06
C LEU A 27 -8.77 10.89 -4.63
N TYR A 28 -8.56 11.26 -3.36
CA TYR A 28 -8.88 12.62 -2.88
C TYR A 28 -8.10 13.69 -3.66
N TRP A 29 -6.82 13.47 -3.95
CA TRP A 29 -5.97 14.44 -4.65
C TRP A 29 -6.28 14.52 -6.15
N ILE A 30 -6.67 13.39 -6.75
CA ILE A 30 -7.11 13.33 -8.14
C ILE A 30 -8.46 14.05 -8.31
N HIS A 31 -9.42 13.81 -7.41
CA HIS A 31 -10.74 14.45 -7.45
C HIS A 31 -10.70 15.96 -7.20
N THR A 32 -9.71 16.43 -6.44
CA THR A 32 -9.46 17.87 -6.25
C THR A 32 -8.67 18.51 -7.40
N GLY A 33 -8.23 17.72 -8.39
CA GLY A 33 -7.44 18.19 -9.53
C GLY A 33 -6.01 18.60 -9.18
N VAL A 34 -5.55 18.30 -7.97
CA VAL A 34 -4.23 18.70 -7.45
C VAL A 34 -3.14 17.73 -7.89
N ALA A 35 -3.48 16.47 -8.16
CA ALA A 35 -2.53 15.44 -8.57
C ALA A 35 -3.07 14.54 -9.69
N GLN A 36 -2.13 13.83 -10.33
CA GLN A 36 -2.40 12.70 -11.21
C GLN A 36 -1.76 11.44 -10.61
N GLU A 37 -2.28 10.27 -10.96
CA GLU A 37 -1.68 9.01 -10.54
C GLU A 37 -0.40 8.75 -11.36
N ASP A 38 0.75 8.70 -10.68
CA ASP A 38 2.05 8.46 -11.32
C ASP A 38 2.22 7.02 -11.78
N ASN A 39 1.50 6.07 -11.19
CA ASN A 39 1.61 4.67 -11.57
C ASN A 39 0.83 4.42 -12.88
N PRO A 40 1.51 4.10 -14.00
CA PRO A 40 0.85 3.95 -15.30
C PRO A 40 -0.18 2.82 -15.31
N ILE A 41 0.00 1.78 -14.47
CA ILE A 41 -0.97 0.70 -14.31
C ILE A 41 -2.25 1.29 -13.72
N PHE A 42 -2.18 1.96 -12.58
CA PHE A 42 -3.37 2.49 -11.91
C PHE A 42 -3.99 3.66 -12.67
N ALA A 43 -3.18 4.48 -13.33
CA ALA A 43 -3.64 5.56 -14.20
C ALA A 43 -4.52 5.04 -15.35
N ALA A 44 -4.18 3.88 -15.93
CA ALA A 44 -5.00 3.25 -16.96
C ALA A 44 -6.38 2.78 -16.46
N TRP A 45 -6.55 2.60 -15.14
CA TRP A 45 -7.81 2.16 -14.52
C TRP A 45 -8.68 3.30 -14.00
N LEU A 46 -8.15 4.51 -13.82
CA LEU A 46 -8.92 5.69 -13.42
C LEU A 46 -10.10 6.02 -14.36
N PRO A 47 -9.96 5.92 -15.71
CA PRO A 47 -11.09 6.17 -16.62
C PRO A 47 -12.27 5.21 -16.46
N HIS A 48 -12.05 4.05 -15.84
CA HIS A 48 -13.09 3.07 -15.54
C HIS A 48 -13.82 3.34 -14.21
N GLY A 49 -13.46 4.41 -13.51
CA GLY A 49 -14.08 4.90 -12.27
C GLY A 49 -13.35 4.47 -11.00
N ASP A 50 -13.68 5.16 -9.90
CA ASP A 50 -13.04 4.97 -8.58
C ASP A 50 -13.06 3.52 -8.10
N PHE A 51 -14.15 2.80 -8.38
CA PHE A 51 -14.28 1.41 -7.97
C PHE A 51 -13.26 0.51 -8.68
N ALA A 52 -13.04 0.71 -9.98
CA ALA A 52 -12.06 -0.04 -10.75
C ALA A 52 -10.64 0.24 -10.26
N PHE A 53 -10.32 1.52 -9.99
CA PHE A 53 -9.06 1.93 -9.38
C PHE A 53 -8.84 1.26 -8.01
N CYS A 54 -9.85 1.29 -7.14
CA CYS A 54 -9.80 0.66 -5.82
C CYS A 54 -9.56 -0.85 -5.91
N MET A 55 -10.28 -1.53 -6.81
CA MET A 55 -10.11 -2.97 -7.04
C MET A 55 -8.69 -3.31 -7.47
N MET A 56 -8.10 -2.54 -8.38
CA MET A 56 -6.73 -2.76 -8.85
C MET A 56 -5.69 -2.51 -7.76
N LYS A 57 -5.86 -1.45 -6.96
CA LYS A 57 -5.00 -1.23 -5.77
C LYS A 57 -5.13 -2.39 -4.80
N LEU A 58 -6.34 -2.86 -4.48
CA LEU A 58 -6.56 -4.02 -3.60
C LEU A 58 -5.89 -5.29 -4.15
N LEU A 59 -6.06 -5.58 -5.44
CA LEU A 59 -5.41 -6.72 -6.10
C LEU A 59 -3.89 -6.63 -6.09
N SER A 60 -3.30 -5.43 -6.03
CA SER A 60 -1.85 -5.27 -5.99
C SER A 60 -1.22 -5.69 -4.66
N PHE A 61 -1.91 -5.52 -3.52
CA PHE A 61 -1.31 -5.76 -2.19
C PHE A 61 -1.97 -6.90 -1.41
N LEU A 62 -3.29 -7.10 -1.55
CA LEU A 62 -4.04 -8.07 -0.75
C LEU A 62 -3.54 -9.51 -0.97
N PRO A 63 -3.29 -9.98 -2.21
CA PRO A 63 -2.71 -11.31 -2.45
C PRO A 63 -1.34 -11.47 -1.80
N LEU A 64 -0.50 -10.43 -1.82
CA LEU A 64 0.84 -10.48 -1.21
C LEU A 64 0.76 -10.61 0.31
N ILE A 65 -0.16 -9.89 0.96
CA ILE A 65 -0.40 -10.02 2.42
C ILE A 65 -0.94 -11.41 2.75
N LEU A 66 -1.83 -11.96 1.93
CA LEU A 66 -2.37 -13.31 2.12
C LEU A 66 -1.29 -14.38 1.97
N ILE A 67 -0.45 -14.29 0.93
CA ILE A 67 0.70 -15.17 0.71
C ILE A 67 1.67 -15.08 1.89
N ALA A 68 2.01 -13.87 2.33
CA ALA A 68 2.89 -13.65 3.47
C ALA A 68 2.32 -14.29 4.76
N THR A 69 1.01 -14.15 4.99
CA THR A 69 0.31 -14.74 6.13
C THR A 69 0.34 -16.27 6.07
N TYR A 70 0.12 -16.85 4.90
CA TYR A 70 0.15 -18.29 4.67
C TYR A 70 1.56 -18.87 4.86
N TYR A 71 2.60 -18.20 4.37
CA TYR A 71 4.00 -18.65 4.47
C TYR A 71 4.69 -18.32 5.79
N ARG A 72 4.12 -17.43 6.62
CA ARG A 72 4.67 -17.03 7.93
C ARG A 72 5.10 -18.21 8.83
N PRO A 73 4.38 -19.35 8.91
CA PRO A 73 4.80 -20.49 9.73
C PRO A 73 6.02 -21.23 9.18
N ARG A 74 6.18 -21.29 7.85
CA ARG A 74 7.29 -22.00 7.20
C ARG A 74 8.58 -21.21 7.26
N ARG A 75 8.51 -19.88 7.12
CA ARG A 75 9.67 -18.98 7.10
C ARG A 75 9.41 -17.70 7.90
N PRO A 76 9.24 -17.77 9.23
CA PRO A 76 8.80 -16.64 10.05
C PRO A 76 9.77 -15.45 10.05
N ARG A 77 11.08 -15.72 10.01
CA ARG A 77 12.11 -14.66 9.96
C ARG A 77 12.04 -13.90 8.62
N LEU A 78 11.97 -14.62 7.51
CA LEU A 78 11.92 -14.03 6.17
C LEU A 78 10.67 -13.15 6.01
N ILE A 79 9.49 -13.64 6.39
CA ILE A 79 8.25 -12.86 6.28
C ILE A 79 8.29 -11.63 7.18
N LYS A 80 8.81 -11.73 8.41
CA LYS A 80 8.95 -10.56 9.29
C LYS A 80 9.89 -9.51 8.69
N VAL A 81 11.04 -9.93 8.14
CA VAL A 81 11.99 -9.00 7.51
C VAL A 81 11.36 -8.36 6.27
N ALA A 82 10.74 -9.15 5.39
CA ALA A 82 10.08 -8.65 4.19
C ALA A 82 9.00 -7.61 4.53
N MET A 83 8.08 -7.92 5.46
CA MET A 83 7.03 -6.98 5.86
C MET A 83 7.60 -5.70 6.50
N ARG A 84 8.65 -5.80 7.33
CA ARG A 84 9.32 -4.63 7.92
C ARG A 84 10.06 -3.79 6.88
N MET A 85 10.71 -4.43 5.91
CA MET A 85 11.35 -3.74 4.79
C MET A 85 10.31 -3.03 3.92
N THR A 86 9.17 -3.66 3.63
CA THR A 86 8.06 -3.01 2.92
C THR A 86 7.55 -1.80 3.69
N LEU A 87 7.33 -1.92 5.01
CA LEU A 87 6.90 -0.80 5.85
C LEU A 87 7.93 0.33 5.86
N PHE A 88 9.21 -0.01 6.02
CA PHE A 88 10.30 0.96 6.01
C PHE A 88 10.41 1.69 4.66
N LEU A 89 10.33 0.94 3.55
CA LEU A 89 10.33 1.50 2.21
C LEU A 89 9.13 2.44 2.02
N TYR A 90 7.96 2.03 2.49
CA TYR A 90 6.76 2.85 2.42
C TYR A 90 6.92 4.18 3.14
N ILE A 91 7.36 4.13 4.40
CA ILE A 91 7.61 5.32 5.22
C ILE A 91 8.64 6.19 4.52
N THR A 92 9.74 5.62 4.03
CA THR A 92 10.82 6.37 3.37
C THR A 92 10.35 7.03 2.07
N MET A 93 9.52 6.36 1.26
CA MET A 93 8.96 6.96 0.05
C MET A 93 8.00 8.10 0.39
N TYR A 94 7.18 7.92 1.42
CA TYR A 94 6.22 8.94 1.85
C TYR A 94 6.92 10.16 2.46
N THR A 95 7.84 9.95 3.41
CA THR A 95 8.63 11.04 4.04
C THR A 95 9.60 11.67 3.05
N GLY A 96 10.19 10.89 2.14
CA GLY A 96 11.03 11.38 1.06
C GLY A 96 10.27 12.28 0.10
N ARG A 97 9.03 11.93 -0.26
CA ARG A 97 8.15 12.80 -1.05
C ARG A 97 7.79 14.10 -0.32
N PHE A 98 7.46 14.00 0.97
CA PHE A 98 7.19 15.18 1.80
C PHE A 98 8.40 16.11 1.93
N ALA A 99 9.59 15.53 2.17
CA ALA A 99 10.84 16.28 2.25
C ALA A 99 11.20 16.92 0.91
N ALA A 100 11.00 16.20 -0.20
CA ALA A 100 11.21 16.73 -1.54
C ALA A 100 10.27 17.90 -1.85
N GLN A 101 8.97 17.80 -1.51
CA GLN A 101 8.03 18.92 -1.63
C GLN A 101 8.46 20.13 -0.79
N ALA A 102 8.83 19.90 0.48
CA ALA A 102 9.28 20.97 1.38
C ALA A 102 10.59 21.65 0.92
N LEU A 103 11.50 20.91 0.27
CA LEU A 103 12.76 21.43 -0.26
C LEU A 103 12.60 22.13 -1.62
N LEU A 104 11.69 21.66 -2.46
CA LEU A 104 11.47 22.21 -3.81
C LEU A 104 10.50 23.39 -3.83
N GLY A 105 9.84 23.70 -2.72
CA GLY A 105 9.03 24.92 -2.57
C GLY A 105 7.80 24.97 -3.48
N VAL A 106 7.24 23.81 -3.83
CA VAL A 106 5.95 23.67 -4.53
C VAL A 106 4.90 23.18 -3.55
#